data_AF-A0A3D2ANL6-F1
#
_entry.id   AF-A0A3D2ANL6-F1
#
_cell.length_a   1.000
_cell.length_b   1.000
_cell.length_c   1.000
_cell.angle_alpha   90.00
_cell.angle_beta   90.00
_cell.angle_gamma   90.00
#
_symmetry.space_group_name_H-M   'P 1'
#
loop_
_entity.id
_entity.type
_entity.pdbx_description
1 polymer ?
#
loop_
_entity_poly.entity_id
_entity_poly.type
_entity_poly.pdbx_seq_one_letter_code
_entity_poly.pdbx_strand_id
1 'polypeptide(L)'
;MIKEPQVGYFIDDEERALVEALELGPEAGPSFLNATRLQELKNAARATINEQRTRISLRVPNSDLSRLKAKALKEGLPYQTLINSILHKASL
;
A
#
# COMPACT_ATOMS: atom_id res chain seq x y z
N MET A 1 18.44 -3.44 16.92
CA MET A 1 18.82 -4.18 15.71
C MET A 1 17.67 -4.07 14.71
N ILE A 2 17.89 -3.34 13.62
CA ILE A 2 16.97 -3.35 12.48
C ILE A 2 17.24 -4.68 11.80
N LYS A 3 16.35 -5.67 11.97
CA LYS A 3 16.42 -6.90 11.19
C LYS A 3 16.10 -6.52 9.76
N GLU A 4 17.02 -6.77 8.84
CA GLU A 4 16.73 -6.69 7.41
C GLU A 4 15.56 -7.62 7.11
N PRO A 5 14.54 -7.16 6.35
CA PRO A 5 13.43 -8.01 5.97
C PRO A 5 13.96 -9.13 5.08
N GLN A 6 13.99 -10.35 5.60
CA GLN A 6 14.41 -11.54 4.86
C GLN A 6 13.20 -12.06 4.05
N VAL A 7 13.38 -12.27 2.75
CA VAL A 7 12.33 -12.85 1.88
C VAL A 7 12.17 -14.32 2.24
N GLY A 8 11.06 -14.67 2.90
CA GLY A 8 10.82 -16.02 3.43
C GLY A 8 10.19 -17.00 2.43
N TYR A 9 9.65 -16.51 1.30
CA TYR A 9 8.98 -17.33 0.29
C TYR A 9 9.08 -16.65 -1.07
N PHE A 10 9.46 -17.40 -2.11
CA PHE A 10 9.47 -16.96 -3.50
C PHE A 10 8.23 -17.53 -4.21
N ILE A 11 7.50 -16.68 -4.91
CA ILE A 11 6.27 -16.98 -5.66
C ILE A 11 6.59 -17.88 -6.86
N ASP A 12 7.74 -17.68 -7.49
CA ASP A 12 8.25 -18.47 -8.62
C ASP A 12 9.79 -18.40 -8.74
N ASP A 13 10.34 -19.14 -9.70
CA ASP A 13 11.78 -19.18 -9.97
C ASP A 13 12.28 -17.85 -10.60
N GLU A 14 11.41 -17.05 -11.22
CA GLU A 14 11.75 -15.71 -11.73
C GLU A 14 12.00 -14.73 -10.57
N GLU A 15 11.16 -14.74 -9.55
CA GLU A 15 11.31 -13.92 -8.34
C GLU A 15 12.58 -14.30 -7.57
N ARG A 16 12.89 -15.60 -7.47
CA ARG A 16 14.15 -16.04 -6.84
C ARG A 16 15.37 -15.51 -7.59
N ALA A 17 15.39 -15.67 -8.92
CA ALA A 17 16.49 -15.18 -9.74
C ALA A 17 16.64 -13.65 -9.66
N LEU A 18 15.52 -12.92 -9.58
CA LEU A 18 15.51 -11.46 -9.41
C LEU A 18 16.10 -11.03 -8.06
N VAL A 19 15.73 -11.71 -6.97
CA VAL A 19 16.23 -11.39 -5.63
C VAL A 19 17.72 -11.73 -5.50
N GLU A 20 18.17 -12.88 -6.03
CA GLU A 20 19.59 -13.23 -6.05
C GLU A 20 20.41 -12.22 -6.87
N ALA A 21 19.91 -11.79 -8.03
CA ALA A 21 20.55 -10.75 -8.84
C ALA A 21 20.62 -9.40 -8.12
N LEU A 22 19.63 -9.08 -7.27
CA LEU A 22 19.60 -7.87 -6.46
C LEU A 22 20.63 -7.92 -5.30
N GLU A 23 20.78 -9.09 -4.67
CA GLU A 23 21.67 -9.28 -3.51
C GLU A 23 23.15 -9.48 -3.86
N LEU A 24 23.47 -10.04 -5.03
CA LEU A 24 24.84 -10.25 -5.50
C LEU A 24 25.53 -8.96 -6.00
N GLY A 25 24.79 -7.84 -6.11
CA GLY A 25 25.29 -6.50 -6.47
C GLY A 25 25.51 -6.30 -7.98
N PRO A 26 26.22 -5.24 -8.39
CA PRO A 26 25.85 -3.81 -8.42
C PRO A 26 24.96 -3.43 -9.63
N GLU A 27 24.10 -4.33 -10.14
CA GLU A 27 23.24 -4.05 -11.31
C GLU A 27 21.96 -3.26 -10.97
N ALA A 28 21.65 -3.07 -9.69
CA ALA A 28 20.74 -2.02 -9.28
C ALA A 28 21.42 -0.69 -9.57
N GLY A 29 21.04 -0.04 -10.69
CA GLY A 29 21.58 1.26 -11.10
C GLY A 29 21.64 2.30 -9.97
N PRO A 30 22.34 3.43 -10.17
CA PRO A 30 22.65 4.37 -9.09
C PRO A 30 21.39 4.74 -8.29
N SER A 31 21.45 4.57 -6.97
CA SER A 31 20.36 4.96 -6.10
C SER A 31 20.13 6.47 -6.22
N PHE A 32 18.99 6.85 -6.79
CA PHE A 32 18.56 8.24 -6.87
C PHE A 32 18.07 8.79 -5.51
N LEU A 33 18.15 8.00 -4.43
CA LEU A 33 17.80 8.42 -3.08
C LEU A 33 18.88 9.36 -2.53
N ASN A 34 18.65 10.66 -2.67
CA ASN A 34 19.39 11.68 -1.93
C ASN A 34 18.72 11.95 -0.56
N ALA A 35 19.45 12.60 0.35
CA ALA A 35 18.95 12.90 1.70
C ALA A 35 17.64 13.72 1.66
N THR A 36 17.50 14.63 0.70
CA THR A 36 16.29 15.44 0.49
C THR A 36 15.10 14.58 0.08
N ARG A 37 15.25 13.69 -0.90
CA ARG A 37 14.21 12.80 -1.40
C ARG A 37 13.77 11.82 -0.34
N LEU A 38 14.72 11.32 0.46
CA LEU A 38 14.41 10.48 1.61
C LEU A 38 13.54 11.24 2.64
N GLN A 39 13.84 12.51 2.90
CA GLN A 39 13.03 13.34 3.79
C GLN A 39 11.64 13.64 3.20
N GLU A 40 11.53 13.94 1.91
CA GLU A 40 10.24 14.12 1.22
C GLU A 40 9.36 12.87 1.33
N LEU A 41 9.92 11.69 1.03
CA LEU A 41 9.21 10.42 1.14
C LEU A 41 8.77 10.14 2.58
N LYS A 42 9.63 10.43 3.56
CA LYS A 42 9.29 10.30 4.99
C LYS A 42 8.19 11.28 5.40
N ASN A 43 8.22 12.51 4.92
CA ASN A 43 7.22 13.53 5.24
C ASN A 43 5.87 13.19 4.60
N ALA A 44 5.86 12.74 3.34
CA ALA A 44 4.67 12.25 2.66
C ALA A 44 4.06 11.05 3.39
N ALA A 45 4.89 10.05 3.75
CA ALA A 45 4.42 8.89 4.51
C ALA A 45 3.84 9.28 5.87
N ARG A 46 4.50 10.20 6.61
CA ARG A 46 4.01 10.73 7.89
C ARG A 46 2.70 11.49 7.75
N ALA A 47 2.55 12.30 6.69
CA ALA A 47 1.32 13.03 6.42
C ALA A 47 0.14 12.08 6.17
N THR A 48 0.35 11.01 5.41
CA THR A 48 -0.67 9.99 5.15
C THR A 48 -1.01 9.15 6.39
N ILE A 49 -0.03 8.84 7.24
CA ILE A 49 -0.26 8.02 8.45
C ILE A 49 -0.96 8.82 9.55
N ASN A 50 -0.65 10.11 9.70
CA ASN A 50 -1.15 10.95 10.79
C ASN A 50 -2.47 11.67 10.46
N GLU A 51 -3.08 11.39 9.31
CA GLU A 51 -4.33 12.02 8.92
C GLU A 51 -5.45 11.59 9.87
N GLN A 52 -6.04 12.56 10.57
CA GLN A 52 -7.07 12.31 11.57
C GLN A 52 -8.34 11.81 10.89
N ARG A 53 -8.77 10.59 11.24
CA ARG A 53 -9.99 10.00 10.72
C ARG A 53 -11.19 10.44 11.55
N THR A 54 -12.12 11.16 10.93
CA THR A 54 -13.40 11.50 11.54
C THR A 54 -14.43 10.42 11.27
N ARG A 55 -15.13 9.96 12.31
CA ARG A 55 -16.24 9.01 12.17
C ARG A 55 -17.49 9.75 11.69
N ILE A 56 -18.07 9.29 10.59
CA ILE A 56 -19.33 9.79 10.05
C ILE A 56 -20.40 8.69 10.06
N SER A 57 -21.68 9.08 10.18
CA SER A 57 -22.82 8.18 10.03
C SER A 57 -23.43 8.37 8.65
N LEU A 58 -23.62 7.29 7.90
CA LEU A 58 -24.15 7.30 6.54
C LEU A 58 -25.31 6.30 6.45
N ARG A 59 -26.41 6.69 5.81
CA ARG A 59 -27.46 5.74 5.41
C ARG A 59 -27.20 5.29 3.99
N VAL A 60 -27.21 3.98 3.78
CA VAL A 60 -27.06 3.34 2.47
C VAL A 60 -28.12 2.25 2.32
N PRO A 61 -28.69 2.05 1.12
CA PRO A 61 -29.55 0.92 0.85
C PRO A 61 -28.85 -0.41 1.14
N ASN A 62 -29.59 -1.38 1.70
CA ASN A 62 -29.04 -2.71 1.99
C ASN A 62 -28.51 -3.44 0.74
N SER A 63 -29.14 -3.19 -0.42
CA SER A 63 -28.69 -3.70 -1.72
C SER A 63 -27.28 -3.21 -2.05
N ASP A 64 -27.01 -1.93 -1.81
CA ASP A 64 -25.76 -1.29 -2.20
C ASP A 64 -24.64 -1.66 -1.25
N LEU A 65 -24.94 -1.74 0.06
CA LEU A 65 -24.01 -2.27 1.05
C LEU A 65 -23.57 -3.70 0.70
N SER A 66 -24.49 -4.54 0.24
CA SER A 66 -24.18 -5.91 -0.18
C SER A 66 -23.29 -5.95 -1.42
N ARG A 67 -23.58 -5.09 -2.42
CA ARG A 67 -22.74 -4.96 -3.63
C ARG A 67 -21.34 -4.44 -3.31
N LEU A 68 -21.22 -3.47 -2.41
CA LEU A 68 -19.93 -2.93 -1.95
C LEU A 68 -19.10 -4.01 -1.23
N LYS A 69 -19.73 -4.81 -0.35
CA LYS A 69 -19.06 -5.94 0.31
C LYS A 69 -18.56 -6.97 -0.70
N ALA A 70 -19.38 -7.33 -1.68
CA ALA A 70 -19.00 -8.28 -2.73
C ALA A 70 -17.83 -7.74 -3.57
N LYS A 71 -17.87 -6.45 -3.94
CA LYS A 71 -16.79 -5.80 -4.68
C LYS A 71 -15.47 -5.79 -3.88
N ALA A 72 -15.54 -5.41 -2.61
CA ALA A 72 -14.38 -5.37 -1.73
C ALA A 72 -13.76 -6.76 -1.53
N LEU A 73 -14.60 -7.80 -1.38
CA LEU A 73 -14.14 -9.18 -1.28
C LEU A 73 -13.42 -9.64 -2.56
N LYS A 74 -13.94 -9.28 -3.74
CA LYS A 74 -13.30 -9.58 -5.03
C LYS A 74 -11.92 -8.93 -5.15
N GLU A 75 -11.77 -7.73 -4.60
CA GLU A 75 -10.50 -6.98 -4.57
C GLU A 75 -9.59 -7.37 -3.38
N GLY A 76 -10.02 -8.31 -2.54
CA GLY A 76 -9.23 -8.79 -1.40
C GLY A 76 -9.06 -7.77 -0.26
N LEU A 77 -9.96 -6.80 -0.14
CA LEU A 77 -9.86 -5.70 0.82
C LEU A 77 -11.11 -5.53 1.70
N PRO A 78 -11.00 -4.94 2.90
CA PRO A 78 -12.16 -4.64 3.74
C PRO A 78 -13.10 -3.65 3.05
N TYR A 79 -14.42 -3.85 3.18
CA TYR A 79 -15.39 -2.97 2.52
C TYR A 79 -15.34 -1.52 3.02
N GLN A 80 -14.93 -1.27 4.28
CA GLN A 80 -14.65 0.08 4.75
C GLN A 80 -13.50 0.74 3.99
N THR A 81 -12.45 -0.02 3.66
CA THR A 81 -11.31 0.48 2.89
C THR A 81 -11.75 0.89 1.48
N LEU A 82 -12.61 0.08 0.84
CA LEU A 82 -13.22 0.44 -0.44
C LEU A 82 -14.02 1.74 -0.35
N ILE A 83 -14.89 1.85 0.66
CA ILE A 83 -15.72 3.04 0.87
C ILE A 83 -14.84 4.29 1.06
N ASN A 84 -13.81 4.20 1.89
CA ASN A 84 -12.88 5.30 2.12
C ASN A 84 -12.12 5.69 0.84
N SER A 85 -11.70 4.71 0.04
CA SER A 85 -11.04 4.98 -1.25
C SER A 85 -11.96 5.72 -2.23
N ILE A 86 -13.22 5.32 -2.32
CA ILE A 86 -14.22 6.00 -3.15
C ILE A 86 -14.45 7.44 -2.67
N LEU A 87 -14.60 7.64 -1.35
CA LEU A 87 -14.76 8.97 -0.76
C LEU A 87 -13.56 9.87 -1.07
N HIS A 88 -12.35 9.35 -0.89
CA HIS A 88 -11.12 10.09 -1.17
C HIS A 88 -11.02 10.48 -2.66
N LYS A 89 -11.32 9.54 -3.56
CA LYS A 89 -11.34 9.78 -5.00
C LYS A 89 -12.39 10.83 -5.41
N ALA A 90 -13.52 10.91 -4.71
CA ALA A 90 -14.56 11.90 -4.98
C ALA A 90 -14.25 13.29 -4.40
N SER A 91 -13.34 13.38 -3.43
CA SER A 91 -12.91 14.66 -2.81
C SER A 91 -11.68 15.29 -3.45
N LEU A 92 -10.93 14.52 -4.25
CA LEU A 92 -9.77 14.97 -5.03
C LEU A 92 -10.19 15.40 -6.44
#